data_AF-A0A951TVY3-F1
#
_entry.id   AF-A0A951TVY3-F1
#
_cell.length_a   1.000
_cell.length_b   1.000
_cell.length_c   1.000
_cell.angle_alpha   90.00
_cell.angle_beta   90.00
_cell.angle_gamma   90.00
#
_symmetry.space_group_name_H-M   'P 1'
#
loop_
_entity.id
_entity.type
_entity.pdbx_description
1 polymer ?
#
loop_
_entity_poly.entity_id
_entity_poly.type
_entity_poly.pdbx_seq_one_letter_code
_entity_poly.pdbx_strand_id
1 'polypeptide(L)' 'MAVPKKRTTSSSQGQRRSHMALVPTQLVPTSSGALVPRRIKKAVELGLIKPKKA' A
#
# COMPACT_ATOMS: atom_id res chain seq x y z
N MET A 1 16.37 31.67 1.65
CA MET A 1 15.55 30.55 2.15
C MET A 1 14.19 31.11 2.55
N ALA A 2 13.09 30.66 1.93
CA ALA A 2 11.76 31.06 2.37
C ALA A 2 11.36 30.25 3.61
N VAL A 3 10.85 30.91 4.64
CA VAL A 3 10.44 30.28 5.92
C VAL A 3 8.96 30.58 6.17
N PRO A 4 8.15 29.60 6.62
CA PRO A 4 6.76 29.85 6.95
C PRO A 4 6.63 30.88 8.08
N LYS A 5 5.87 31.95 7.83
CA LYS A 5 5.68 33.05 8.78
C LYS A 5 4.64 32.75 9.86
N LYS A 6 3.68 31.87 9.58
CA LYS A 6 2.52 31.58 10.44
C LYS A 6 2.32 30.07 10.60
N ARG A 7 1.68 29.69 11.71
CA ARG A 7 1.29 28.31 11.96
C ARG A 7 0.18 27.89 10.99
N THR A 8 0.36 26.75 10.33
CA THR A 8 -0.68 26.12 9.52
C THR A 8 -1.85 25.68 10.40
N THR A 9 -3.08 25.99 9.99
CA THR A 9 -4.27 25.59 10.75
C THR A 9 -4.45 24.08 10.73
N SER A 10 -5.09 23.53 11.77
CA SER A 10 -5.37 22.09 11.86
C SER A 10 -6.18 21.58 10.66
N SER A 11 -7.14 22.36 10.18
CA SER A 11 -7.96 22.04 8.99
C SER A 11 -7.11 21.90 7.73
N SER A 12 -6.29 22.89 7.39
CA SER A 12 -5.45 22.84 6.17
C SER A 12 -4.36 21.77 6.25
N GLN A 13 -3.80 21.54 7.44
CA GLN A 13 -2.85 20.46 7.66
C GLN A 13 -3.53 19.08 7.54
N GLY A 14 -4.76 18.93 8.06
CA GLY A 14 -5.56 17.72 7.98
C GLY A 14 -5.95 17.37 6.55
N GLN A 15 -6.46 18.35 5.79
CA GLN A 15 -6.78 18.21 4.38
C GLN A 15 -5.57 17.78 3.55
N ARG A 16 -4.38 18.37 3.80
CA ARG A 16 -3.18 17.93 3.09
C ARG A 16 -2.78 16.49 3.46
N ARG A 17 -2.87 16.12 4.73
CA ARG A 17 -2.48 14.79 5.22
C ARG A 17 -3.46 13.70 4.80
N SER A 18 -4.74 13.99 4.61
CA SER A 18 -5.72 12.98 4.18
C SER A 18 -5.41 12.40 2.80
N HIS A 19 -4.71 13.14 1.94
CA HIS A 19 -4.24 12.64 0.64
C HIS A 19 -3.04 11.69 0.74
N MET A 20 -2.41 11.55 1.91
CA MET A 20 -1.27 10.64 2.13
C MET A 20 -1.71 9.22 2.53
N ALA A 21 -2.96 8.84 2.25
CA ALA A 21 -3.47 7.51 2.54
C ALA A 21 -2.79 6.44 1.65
N LEU A 22 -2.51 5.27 2.23
CA LEU A 22 -1.99 4.13 1.49
C LEU A 22 -3.12 3.48 0.67
N VAL A 23 -2.79 3.06 -0.55
CA VAL A 23 -3.73 2.32 -1.42
C VAL A 23 -3.50 0.82 -1.25
N PRO A 24 -4.50 0.04 -0.81
CA PRO A 24 -4.35 -1.40 -0.67
C PRO A 24 -4.26 -2.08 -2.04
N THR A 25 -3.39 -3.08 -2.16
CA THR A 25 -3.28 -3.88 -3.40
C THR A 25 -4.35 -4.96 -3.44
N GLN A 26 -5.07 -5.09 -4.55
CA GLN A 26 -6.03 -6.17 -4.75
C GLN A 26 -5.31 -7.53 -4.82
N LEU A 27 -5.76 -8.47 -3.99
CA LEU A 27 -5.24 -9.83 -3.95
C LEU A 27 -6.01 -10.74 -4.89
N VAL A 28 -5.33 -11.75 -5.41
CA VAL A 28 -5.86 -12.77 -6.32
C VAL A 28 -5.52 -14.15 -5.77
N PRO A 29 -6.42 -15.14 -5.89
CA PRO A 29 -6.12 -16.51 -5.47
C PRO A 29 -5.09 -17.19 -6.38
N THR A 30 -4.20 -17.95 -5.76
CA THR A 30 -3.32 -18.94 -6.40
C THR A 30 -4.00 -20.31 -6.46
N SER A 31 -3.43 -21.26 -7.23
CA SER A 31 -3.88 -22.66 -7.26
C SER A 31 -3.82 -23.35 -5.90
N SER A 32 -2.89 -22.94 -5.04
CA SER A 32 -2.76 -23.42 -3.65
C SER A 32 -3.73 -22.75 -2.66
N GLY A 33 -4.61 -21.85 -3.12
CA GLY A 33 -5.58 -21.14 -2.29
C GLY A 33 -5.01 -19.93 -1.52
N ALA A 34 -3.75 -19.56 -1.72
CA ALA A 34 -3.18 -18.36 -1.11
C ALA A 34 -3.65 -17.09 -1.83
N LEU A 35 -3.84 -16.00 -1.08
CA LEU A 35 -4.19 -14.68 -1.62
C LEU A 35 -2.93 -13.82 -1.75
N VAL A 36 -2.58 -13.45 -2.99
CA VAL A 36 -1.34 -12.70 -3.27
C VAL A 36 -1.58 -11.60 -4.29
N PRO A 37 -0.74 -10.53 -4.33
CA PRO A 37 -0.79 -9.55 -5.40
C PRO A 37 -0.58 -10.21 -6.77
N ARG A 38 -1.38 -9.79 -7.76
CA ARG A 38 -1.32 -10.33 -9.14
C ARG A 38 0.11 -10.37 -9.71
N ARG A 39 0.93 -9.37 -9.38
CA ARG A 39 2.33 -9.25 -9.83
C ARG A 39 3.19 -10.46 -9.42
N ILE A 40 2.99 -11.01 -8.23
CA ILE A 40 3.84 -12.10 -7.69
C ILE A 40 3.21 -13.49 -7.86
N LYS A 41 1.96 -13.57 -8.34
CA LYS A 41 1.22 -14.82 -8.51
C LYS A 41 2.04 -15.90 -9.24
N LYS A 42 2.64 -15.55 -10.39
CA LYS A 42 3.45 -16.48 -11.18
C LYS A 42 4.63 -17.06 -10.40
N ALA A 43 5.34 -16.24 -9.64
CA ALA A 43 6.49 -16.69 -8.85
C ALA A 43 6.07 -17.61 -7.70
N VAL A 44 4.89 -17.37 -7.12
CA VAL A 44 4.31 -18.25 -6.09
C VAL A 44 3.87 -19.59 -6.69
N GLU A 45 3.23 -19.58 -7.86
CA GLU A 45 2.82 -20.81 -8.56
C GLU A 45 4.01 -21.67 -9.00
N LEU A 46 5.13 -21.03 -9.36
CA LEU A 46 6.39 -21.71 -9.69
C LEU A 46 7.20 -22.15 -8.46
N GLY A 47 6.72 -21.89 -7.23
CA GLY A 47 7.40 -22.27 -5.99
C GLY A 47 8.63 -21.43 -5.64
N LEU A 48 8.86 -20.31 -6.33
CA LEU A 48 10.01 -19.41 -6.11
C LEU A 48 9.83 -18.49 -4.91
N ILE A 49 8.58 -18.21 -4.54
CA ILE A 49 8.21 -17.37 -3.40
C ILE A 49 7.25 -18.15 -2.51
N LYS A 50 7.59 -18.27 -1.23
CA LYS A 50 6.69 -18.85 -0.22
C LYS A 50 5.77 -17.73 0.33
N PRO A 51 4.47 -17.73 0.00
CA PRO A 51 3.56 -16.73 0.57
C PRO A 51 3.44 -16.98 2.07
N LYS A 52 3.68 -15.95 2.88
CA LYS A 52 3.39 -16.00 4.31
C LYS A 52 1.88 -15.88 4.48
N LYS A 53 1.30 -16.67 5.39
CA LYS A 53 -0.10 -16.49 5.77
C LYS A 53 -0.27 -15.09 6.35
N ALA A 54 -1.27 -14.37 5.85
CA ALA A 54 -1.73 -13.11 6.42
C ALA A 54 -2.47 -13.38 7.74
#